data_AF-A0A257N117-F1
#
_entry.id   AF-A0A257N117-F1
#
_cell.length_a   1.000
_cell.length_b   1.000
_cell.length_c   1.000
_cell.angle_alpha   90.00
_cell.angle_beta   90.00
_cell.angle_gamma   90.00
#
_symmetry.space_group_name_H-M   'P 1'
#
loop_
_entity.id
_entity.type
_entity.pdbx_description
1 polymer ?
#
loop_
_entity_poly.entity_id
_entity_poly.type
_entity_poly.pdbx_seq_one_letter_code
_entity_poly.pdbx_strand_id
1 'polypeptide(L)'
;MSDVDPFDVIETEKTLGTIVEVVQYKTLKGSDDLNVAEKVFFANQADIHLKMIRVKLDKSELLIEPGALYFMKGNLQLESNMQGGIAKGLMRKFVTGETLFQSRIKGTGEIYLEPTFGHFLLFNIDNDALIFDKGSFYCASANLEVSAKMQQNVSSALFGGEGFFQTQVKGSGIVVLNSPVPTAELLMYDLAAGEKLSVDGNFAFVRTASVSFHAEKSGKSLFQSVT
;
A
#
# COMPACT_ATOMS: atom_id res chain seq x y z
N MET A 1 18.48 20.18 -22.51
CA MET A 1 17.13 19.61 -22.26
C MET A 1 16.45 20.53 -21.28
N SER A 2 15.23 20.98 -21.57
CA SER A 2 14.49 21.87 -20.68
C SER A 2 14.20 21.17 -19.35
N ASP A 3 14.42 21.85 -18.22
CA ASP A 3 14.08 21.43 -16.84
C ASP A 3 12.56 21.33 -16.60
N VAL A 4 11.82 20.80 -17.57
CA VAL A 4 10.37 20.63 -17.45
C VAL A 4 10.12 19.29 -16.78
N ASP A 5 9.52 19.34 -15.61
CA ASP A 5 9.00 18.16 -14.90
C ASP A 5 8.13 17.34 -15.87
N PRO A 6 8.50 16.09 -16.20
CA PRO A 6 7.77 15.30 -17.19
C PRO A 6 6.43 14.79 -16.66
N PHE A 7 6.17 14.96 -15.36
CA PHE A 7 5.01 14.40 -14.69
C PHE A 7 3.86 15.41 -14.53
N ASP A 8 2.64 14.88 -14.55
CA ASP A 8 1.51 15.52 -13.88
C ASP A 8 1.38 14.97 -12.46
N VAL A 9 1.10 15.87 -11.50
CA VAL A 9 0.82 15.50 -10.11
C VAL A 9 -0.68 15.23 -9.99
N ILE A 10 -1.05 13.98 -9.68
CA ILE A 10 -2.45 13.55 -9.53
C ILE A 10 -2.96 13.87 -8.12
N GLU A 11 -2.15 13.54 -7.13
CA GLU A 11 -2.53 13.62 -5.71
C GLU A 11 -1.30 14.03 -4.89
N THR A 12 -1.53 14.75 -3.79
CA THR A 12 -0.46 15.21 -2.91
C THR A 12 -0.91 15.19 -1.47
N GLU A 13 -0.11 14.55 -0.61
CA GLU A 13 -0.26 14.62 0.84
C GLU A 13 0.99 15.21 1.48
N LYS A 14 0.80 15.92 2.59
CA LYS A 14 1.88 16.66 3.27
C LYS A 14 1.83 16.44 4.77
N THR A 15 3.01 16.22 5.34
CA THR A 15 3.24 16.26 6.78
C THR A 15 4.55 17.00 7.05
N LEU A 16 4.91 17.19 8.32
CA LEU A 16 6.11 17.94 8.68
C LEU A 16 7.37 17.29 8.06
N GLY A 17 8.05 18.03 7.19
CA GLY A 17 9.29 17.57 6.54
C GLY A 17 9.11 16.52 5.44
N THR A 18 7.87 16.18 5.06
CA THR A 18 7.60 15.16 4.03
C THR A 18 6.44 15.57 3.14
N ILE A 19 6.67 15.57 1.83
CA ILE A 19 5.63 15.71 0.80
C ILE A 19 5.61 14.42 -0.02
N VAL A 20 4.44 13.80 -0.15
CA VAL A 20 4.23 12.60 -0.96
C VAL A 20 3.31 12.95 -2.11
N GLU A 21 3.73 12.64 -3.34
CA GLU A 21 3.00 12.94 -4.56
C GLU A 21 2.78 11.66 -5.36
N VAL A 22 1.55 11.41 -5.81
CA VAL A 22 1.27 10.47 -6.89
C VAL A 22 1.48 11.22 -8.19
N VAL A 23 2.44 10.78 -8.99
CA VAL A 23 2.79 11.42 -10.25
C VAL A 23 2.58 10.47 -11.42
N GLN A 24 2.23 10.98 -12.59
CA GLN A 24 2.09 10.18 -13.81
C GLN A 24 2.70 10.84 -15.03
N TYR A 25 3.10 10.03 -16.00
CA TYR A 25 3.47 10.52 -17.32
C TYR A 25 2.20 10.93 -18.09
N LYS A 26 2.24 12.10 -18.73
CA LYS A 26 1.15 12.62 -19.60
C LYS A 26 0.71 11.65 -20.69
N THR A 27 1.69 11.00 -21.31
CA THR A 27 1.48 10.08 -22.42
C THR A 27 2.69 9.17 -22.52
N LEU A 28 2.46 7.90 -22.82
CA LEU A 28 3.53 6.94 -23.08
C LEU A 28 3.99 7.10 -24.54
N LYS A 29 5.27 7.43 -24.74
CA LYS A 29 5.79 7.83 -26.07
C LYS A 29 6.12 6.66 -27.00
N GLY A 30 5.96 5.42 -26.55
CA GLY A 30 6.25 4.21 -27.32
C GLY A 30 7.32 3.34 -26.68
N SER A 31 7.78 2.34 -27.45
CA SER A 31 8.82 1.38 -27.08
C SER A 31 9.60 0.98 -28.33
N ASP A 32 10.86 0.59 -28.17
CA ASP A 32 11.69 -0.01 -29.23
C ASP A 32 11.36 -1.49 -29.49
N ASP A 33 10.77 -2.17 -28.50
CA ASP A 33 10.10 -3.47 -28.68
C ASP A 33 8.68 -3.29 -29.26
N LEU A 34 8.39 -3.96 -30.38
CA LEU A 34 7.10 -3.86 -31.08
C LEU A 34 5.91 -4.42 -30.28
N ASN A 35 6.10 -5.49 -29.50
CA ASN A 35 5.03 -6.05 -28.67
C ASN A 35 4.69 -5.10 -27.51
N VAL A 36 5.70 -4.43 -26.95
CA VAL A 36 5.49 -3.40 -25.94
C VAL A 36 4.89 -2.15 -26.55
N ALA A 37 5.32 -1.74 -27.76
CA ALA A 37 4.78 -0.58 -28.45
C ALA A 37 3.28 -0.74 -28.74
N GLU A 38 2.83 -1.93 -29.16
CA GLU A 38 1.41 -2.24 -29.32
C GLU A 38 0.64 -2.10 -28.00
N LYS A 39 1.17 -2.62 -26.89
CA LYS A 39 0.56 -2.46 -25.56
C LYS A 39 0.50 -0.99 -25.12
N VAL A 40 1.55 -0.22 -25.39
CA VAL A 40 1.60 1.22 -25.10
C VAL A 40 0.54 1.99 -25.89
N PHE A 41 0.31 1.62 -27.16
CA PHE A 41 -0.76 2.20 -27.96
C PHE A 41 -2.13 1.98 -27.30
N PHE A 42 -2.46 0.73 -26.94
CA PHE A 42 -3.72 0.43 -26.26
C PHE A 42 -3.83 1.07 -24.88
N ALA A 43 -2.73 1.15 -24.12
CA ALA A 43 -2.69 1.82 -22.83
C ALA A 43 -3.09 3.29 -22.97
N ASN A 44 -2.49 4.04 -23.91
CA ASN A 44 -2.86 5.44 -24.15
C ASN A 44 -4.33 5.58 -24.60
N GLN A 45 -4.83 4.68 -25.45
CA GLN A 45 -6.23 4.70 -25.91
C GLN A 45 -7.22 4.43 -24.78
N ALA A 46 -6.82 3.64 -23.78
CA ALA A 46 -7.60 3.33 -22.59
C ALA A 46 -7.34 4.32 -21.42
N ASP A 47 -6.61 5.41 -21.66
CA ASP A 47 -6.22 6.40 -20.64
C ASP A 47 -5.43 5.79 -19.45
N ILE A 48 -4.66 4.73 -19.73
CA ILE A 48 -3.78 4.08 -18.77
C ILE A 48 -2.43 4.79 -18.76
N HIS A 49 -2.12 5.43 -17.63
CA HIS A 49 -0.87 6.12 -17.40
C HIS A 49 0.08 5.30 -16.51
N LEU A 50 1.38 5.40 -16.80
CA LEU A 50 2.43 4.91 -15.91
C LEU A 50 2.59 5.90 -14.75
N LYS A 51 2.44 5.42 -13.52
CA LYS A 51 2.42 6.22 -12.29
C LYS A 51 3.59 5.88 -11.40
N MET A 52 3.97 6.81 -10.53
CA MET A 52 5.03 6.64 -9.55
C MET A 52 4.66 7.39 -8.27
N ILE A 53 5.33 7.03 -7.17
CA ILE A 53 5.37 7.87 -5.97
C ILE A 53 6.64 8.70 -6.00
N ARG A 54 6.48 10.01 -5.89
CA ARG A 54 7.55 10.97 -5.64
C ARG A 54 7.45 11.49 -4.22
N VAL A 55 8.51 11.35 -3.45
CA VAL A 55 8.61 11.89 -2.08
C VAL A 55 9.68 12.97 -2.02
N LYS A 56 9.33 14.13 -1.49
CA LYS A 56 10.29 15.18 -1.12
C LYS A 56 10.47 15.13 0.40
N LEU A 57 11.68 14.83 0.86
CA LEU A 57 12.05 14.83 2.27
C LEU A 57 12.88 16.07 2.62
N ASP A 58 12.59 16.65 3.78
CA ASP A 58 13.41 17.67 4.42
C ASP A 58 13.69 17.30 5.89
N LYS A 59 14.92 16.87 6.17
CA LYS A 59 15.40 16.42 7.49
C LYS A 59 14.42 15.45 8.16
N SER A 60 13.90 14.53 7.34
CA SER A 60 12.85 13.59 7.71
C SER A 60 13.23 12.19 7.24
N GLU A 61 12.32 11.24 7.46
CA GLU A 61 12.54 9.83 7.19
C GLU A 61 11.31 9.18 6.55
N LEU A 62 11.56 8.22 5.65
CA LEU A 62 10.56 7.45 4.93
C LEU A 62 10.82 5.96 5.13
N LEU A 63 9.76 5.22 5.44
CA LEU A 63 9.72 3.77 5.40
C LEU A 63 9.21 3.32 4.04
N ILE A 64 9.89 2.36 3.41
CA ILE A 64 9.47 1.82 2.12
C ILE A 64 9.41 0.29 2.16
N GLU A 65 8.54 -0.27 1.33
CA GLU A 65 8.56 -1.68 1.02
C GLU A 65 9.91 -2.07 0.39
N PRO A 66 10.48 -3.24 0.73
CA PRO A 66 11.70 -3.74 0.09
C PRO A 66 11.53 -3.83 -1.43
N GLY A 67 12.50 -3.25 -2.15
CA GLY A 67 12.48 -3.26 -3.62
C GLY A 67 11.62 -2.16 -4.26
N ALA A 68 10.91 -1.35 -3.47
CA ALA A 68 10.12 -0.23 -4.03
C ALA A 68 10.98 0.97 -4.45
N LEU A 69 12.23 1.08 -4.00
CA LEU A 69 13.10 2.22 -4.34
C LEU A 69 13.54 2.14 -5.81
N TYR A 70 13.21 3.16 -6.61
CA TYR A 70 13.72 3.31 -7.98
C TYR A 70 15.01 4.14 -8.00
N PHE A 71 14.95 5.39 -7.54
CA PHE A 71 16.14 6.21 -7.32
C PHE A 71 15.90 7.29 -6.26
N MET A 72 16.99 7.89 -5.77
CA MET A 72 16.95 9.02 -4.85
C MET A 72 18.00 10.06 -5.24
N LYS A 73 17.71 11.34 -5.00
CA LYS A 73 18.55 12.48 -5.34
C LYS A 73 18.63 13.44 -4.15
N GLY A 74 19.85 13.75 -3.70
CA GLY A 74 20.09 14.65 -2.57
C GLY A 74 20.94 14.00 -1.49
N ASN A 75 20.93 14.60 -0.29
CA ASN A 75 21.64 14.06 0.87
C ASN A 75 20.73 13.07 1.61
N LEU A 76 20.61 11.87 1.05
CA LEU A 76 19.74 10.80 1.54
C LEU A 76 20.56 9.54 1.83
N GLN A 77 20.22 8.85 2.92
CA GLN A 77 20.86 7.60 3.34
C GLN A 77 19.81 6.49 3.45
N LEU A 78 20.08 5.36 2.80
CA LEU A 78 19.26 4.15 2.89
C LEU A 78 19.82 3.24 3.98
N GLU A 79 19.02 3.03 5.01
CA GLU A 79 19.26 2.08 6.09
C GLU A 79 18.32 0.88 5.91
N SER A 80 18.87 -0.30 5.60
CA SER A 80 18.10 -1.53 5.62
C SER A 80 17.94 -1.97 7.07
N ASN A 81 16.75 -1.80 7.63
CA ASN A 81 16.44 -2.18 9.01
C ASN A 81 16.28 -3.70 9.12
N MET A 82 17.42 -4.40 9.09
CA MET A 82 17.52 -5.78 9.57
C MET A 82 17.63 -5.78 11.11
N GLN A 83 16.69 -5.14 11.80
CA GLN A 83 16.65 -5.15 13.27
C GLN A 83 16.43 -6.58 13.77
N GLY A 84 17.53 -7.25 14.12
CA GLY A 84 17.57 -8.64 14.62
C GLY A 84 18.25 -9.67 13.69
N GLY A 85 18.86 -9.23 12.59
CA GLY A 85 19.58 -10.10 11.65
C GLY A 85 18.67 -10.91 10.72
N ILE A 86 19.27 -11.55 9.71
CA ILE A 86 18.58 -12.33 8.67
C ILE A 86 17.67 -13.39 9.29
N ALA A 87 18.11 -14.03 10.38
CA ALA A 87 17.41 -15.11 11.05
C ALA A 87 16.08 -14.69 11.71
N LYS A 88 16.06 -13.58 12.48
CA LYS A 88 14.83 -13.09 13.13
C LYS A 88 13.81 -12.63 12.11
N GLY A 89 14.30 -12.00 11.05
CA GLY A 89 13.48 -11.58 9.94
C GLY A 89 12.85 -12.75 9.17
N LEU A 90 13.62 -13.80 8.89
CA LEU A 90 13.11 -15.02 8.25
C LEU A 90 12.08 -15.72 9.15
N MET A 91 12.34 -15.80 10.46
CA MET A 91 11.38 -16.33 11.44
C MET A 91 10.06 -15.55 11.44
N ARG A 92 10.13 -14.21 11.38
CA ARG A 92 8.93 -13.35 11.32
C ARG A 92 8.13 -13.59 10.04
N LYS A 93 8.81 -13.73 8.89
CA LYS A 93 8.20 -14.12 7.62
C LYS A 93 7.52 -15.49 7.70
N PHE A 94 8.14 -16.47 8.34
CA PHE A 94 7.54 -17.80 8.53
C PHE A 94 6.30 -17.78 9.44
N VAL A 95 6.32 -17.00 10.52
CA VAL A 95 5.22 -16.96 11.50
C VAL A 95 4.05 -16.09 11.03
N THR A 96 4.33 -14.92 10.45
CA THR A 96 3.30 -13.92 10.10
C THR A 96 2.96 -13.92 8.61
N GLY A 97 3.76 -14.59 7.78
CA GLY A 97 3.64 -14.54 6.33
C GLY A 97 4.11 -13.20 5.71
N GLU A 98 4.57 -12.25 6.51
CA GLU A 98 4.96 -10.92 6.04
C GLU A 98 6.47 -10.70 6.13
N THR A 99 7.01 -10.05 5.09
CA THR A 99 8.32 -9.40 5.13
C THR A 99 8.11 -8.03 5.80
N LEU A 100 7.90 -7.99 7.13
CA LEU A 100 7.90 -6.74 7.92
C LEU A 100 9.31 -6.14 8.04
N PHE A 101 10.03 -6.08 6.94
CA PHE A 101 11.31 -5.44 6.80
C PHE A 101 11.04 -4.20 5.98
N GLN A 102 11.15 -3.04 6.59
CA GLN A 102 11.06 -1.80 5.84
C GLN A 102 12.46 -1.25 5.71
N SER A 103 12.83 -0.89 4.49
CA SER A 103 14.00 -0.05 4.32
C SER A 103 13.63 1.36 4.75
N ARG A 104 14.56 2.03 5.43
CA ARG A 104 14.37 3.38 5.95
C ARG A 104 15.28 4.32 5.18
N ILE A 105 14.73 5.37 4.60
CA ILE A 105 15.50 6.43 3.94
C ILE A 105 15.44 7.66 4.82
N LYS A 106 16.59 8.27 5.11
CA LYS A 106 16.68 9.46 5.97
C LYS A 106 17.44 10.59 5.28
N GLY A 107 17.03 11.82 5.51
CA GLY A 107 17.78 13.01 5.10
C GLY A 107 16.93 14.06 4.37
N THR A 108 17.55 14.75 3.41
CA THR A 108 16.91 15.81 2.61
C THR A 108 17.16 15.56 1.12
N GLY A 109 16.08 15.48 0.33
CA GLY A 109 16.16 15.21 -1.10
C GLY A 109 14.84 14.71 -1.69
N GLU A 110 14.92 14.18 -2.91
CA GLU A 110 13.80 13.54 -3.61
C GLU A 110 14.01 12.03 -3.69
N ILE A 111 12.94 11.27 -3.49
CA ILE A 111 12.89 9.81 -3.60
C ILE A 111 11.81 9.48 -4.64
N TYR A 112 12.13 8.61 -5.57
CA TYR A 112 11.20 8.06 -6.54
C TYR A 112 11.10 6.56 -6.31
N LEU A 113 9.88 6.07 -6.19
CA LEU A 113 9.58 4.65 -6.08
C LEU A 113 9.24 4.06 -7.45
N GLU A 114 9.34 2.74 -7.59
CA GLU A 114 9.21 2.00 -8.85
C GLU A 114 7.94 2.39 -9.64
N PRO A 115 8.04 2.66 -10.95
CA PRO A 115 6.89 2.98 -11.77
C PRO A 115 5.99 1.77 -11.98
N THR A 116 4.68 1.98 -11.94
CA THR A 116 3.69 0.91 -12.16
C THR A 116 2.48 1.43 -12.94
N PHE A 117 1.73 0.51 -13.57
CA PHE A 117 0.43 0.81 -14.15
C PHE A 117 -0.73 0.73 -13.14
N GLY A 118 -0.44 0.31 -11.90
CA GLY A 118 -1.41 0.26 -10.81
C GLY A 118 -1.77 1.65 -10.28
N HIS A 119 -2.43 1.64 -9.12
CA HIS A 119 -2.88 2.84 -8.45
C HIS A 119 -2.29 2.93 -7.05
N PHE A 120 -2.26 4.14 -6.51
CA PHE A 120 -1.78 4.41 -5.16
C PHE A 120 -2.86 5.13 -4.39
N LEU A 121 -3.06 4.73 -3.14
CA LEU A 121 -3.95 5.42 -2.20
C LEU A 121 -3.10 6.09 -1.13
N LEU A 122 -3.35 7.38 -0.93
CA LEU A 122 -2.69 8.16 0.12
C LEU A 122 -3.67 8.30 1.29
N PHE A 123 -3.23 7.91 2.48
CA PHE A 123 -3.97 8.14 3.71
C PHE A 123 -3.13 8.93 4.68
N ASN A 124 -3.67 10.04 5.17
CA ASN A 124 -3.09 10.79 6.29
C ASN A 124 -3.75 10.32 7.59
N ILE A 125 -2.96 9.65 8.43
CA ILE A 125 -3.39 9.11 9.72
C ILE A 125 -3.05 10.12 10.80
N ASP A 126 -3.98 10.39 11.72
CA ASP A 126 -3.75 11.21 12.91
C ASP A 126 -4.10 10.44 14.19
N ASN A 127 -3.07 9.97 14.90
CA ASN A 127 -3.18 9.25 16.17
C ASN A 127 -4.15 8.06 16.15
N ASP A 128 -4.26 7.40 15.00
CA ASP A 128 -5.14 6.27 14.77
C ASP A 128 -4.37 5.09 14.15
N ALA A 129 -5.09 4.05 13.75
CA ALA A 129 -4.54 2.92 13.03
C ALA A 129 -5.45 2.51 11.85
N LEU A 130 -4.80 2.24 10.73
CA LEU A 130 -5.41 1.61 9.55
C LEU A 130 -4.97 0.16 9.47
N ILE A 131 -5.91 -0.70 9.06
CA ILE A 131 -5.71 -2.12 8.82
C ILE A 131 -6.12 -2.41 7.37
N PHE A 132 -5.28 -3.14 6.65
CA PHE A 132 -5.45 -3.43 5.23
C PHE A 132 -4.77 -4.74 4.86
N ASP A 133 -5.03 -5.24 3.65
CA ASP A 133 -4.53 -6.53 3.21
C ASP A 133 -3.02 -6.57 3.02
N LYS A 134 -2.47 -7.77 3.14
CA LYS A 134 -1.02 -7.97 2.97
C LYS A 134 -0.59 -7.60 1.57
N GLY A 135 0.58 -6.99 1.44
CA GLY A 135 1.15 -6.60 0.15
C GLY A 135 0.59 -5.30 -0.42
N SER A 136 -0.40 -4.69 0.24
CA SER A 136 -0.85 -3.34 -0.12
C SER A 136 0.09 -2.25 0.37
N PHE A 137 0.87 -2.47 1.43
CA PHE A 137 1.82 -1.45 1.94
C PHE A 137 2.88 -1.10 0.89
N TYR A 138 3.06 0.19 0.58
CA TYR A 138 4.09 0.64 -0.36
C TYR A 138 5.14 1.53 0.30
N CYS A 139 4.73 2.60 0.97
CA CYS A 139 5.60 3.42 1.81
C CYS A 139 4.83 4.15 2.92
N ALA A 140 5.54 4.66 3.92
CA ALA A 140 4.95 5.43 5.00
C ALA A 140 5.93 6.41 5.63
N SER A 141 5.38 7.45 6.25
CA SER A 141 6.12 8.32 7.15
C SER A 141 6.73 7.51 8.29
N ALA A 142 7.97 7.84 8.69
CA ALA A 142 8.69 7.10 9.71
C ALA A 142 8.06 7.05 11.12
N ASN A 143 7.14 7.98 11.41
CA ASN A 143 6.40 8.03 12.67
C ASN A 143 5.25 7.01 12.74
N LEU A 144 4.97 6.32 11.63
CA LEU A 144 3.99 5.26 11.57
C LEU A 144 4.66 3.91 11.89
N GLU A 145 4.09 3.19 12.85
CA GLU A 145 4.48 1.83 13.21
C GLU A 145 3.72 0.82 12.33
N VAL A 146 4.46 -0.01 11.60
CA VAL A 146 3.88 -1.07 10.76
C VAL A 146 4.07 -2.43 11.40
N SER A 147 2.97 -3.19 11.49
CA SER A 147 2.93 -4.47 12.19
C SER A 147 1.91 -5.43 11.57
N ALA A 148 2.07 -6.72 11.82
CA ALA A 148 1.08 -7.73 11.45
C ALA A 148 -0.05 -7.78 12.51
N LYS A 149 -1.30 -7.70 12.06
CA LYS A 149 -2.51 -7.81 12.88
C LYS A 149 -3.17 -9.15 12.66
N MET A 150 -3.15 -10.00 13.69
CA MET A 150 -3.86 -11.27 13.67
C MET A 150 -5.38 -11.06 13.77
N GLN A 151 -6.14 -11.69 12.87
CA GLN A 151 -7.59 -11.68 12.88
C GLN A 151 -8.11 -12.75 13.85
N GLN A 152 -8.53 -12.32 15.04
CA GLN A 152 -8.95 -13.23 16.12
C GLN A 152 -10.28 -13.95 15.85
N ASN A 153 -11.16 -13.33 15.05
CA ASN A 153 -12.53 -13.81 14.82
C ASN A 153 -12.69 -14.49 13.46
N VAL A 154 -11.61 -15.04 12.90
CA VAL A 154 -11.70 -15.77 11.64
C VAL A 154 -11.18 -17.19 11.79
N SER A 155 -12.06 -18.15 11.52
CA SER A 155 -11.68 -19.57 11.57
C SER A 155 -10.77 -19.95 10.41
N SER A 156 -9.82 -20.84 10.68
CA SER A 156 -8.86 -21.39 9.70
C SER A 156 -9.49 -22.00 8.46
N ALA A 157 -10.70 -22.55 8.62
CA ALA A 157 -11.46 -23.19 7.57
C ALA A 157 -12.11 -22.21 6.58
N LEU A 158 -12.13 -20.90 6.88
CA LEU A 158 -12.77 -19.88 6.03
C LEU A 158 -11.79 -19.18 5.07
N PHE A 159 -10.50 -19.12 5.41
CA PHE A 159 -9.51 -18.39 4.62
C PHE A 159 -8.84 -19.20 3.50
N GLY A 160 -9.20 -20.47 3.28
CA GLY A 160 -8.69 -21.24 2.13
C GLY A 160 -7.16 -21.36 2.00
N GLY A 161 -6.39 -20.98 3.03
CA GLY A 161 -4.92 -20.88 2.99
C GLY A 161 -4.31 -19.47 2.93
N GLU A 162 -5.11 -18.40 2.83
CA GLU A 162 -4.65 -17.00 2.67
C GLU A 162 -4.05 -16.36 3.94
N GLY A 163 -4.18 -17.04 5.09
CA GLY A 163 -3.51 -16.69 6.34
C GLY A 163 -4.29 -15.74 7.25
N PHE A 164 -3.96 -15.73 8.55
CA PHE A 164 -4.73 -15.06 9.62
C PHE A 164 -4.33 -13.61 9.88
N PHE A 165 -3.55 -12.99 9.01
CA PHE A 165 -2.93 -11.70 9.31
C PHE A 165 -3.29 -10.65 8.26
N GLN A 166 -3.52 -9.44 8.72
CA GLN A 166 -3.55 -8.23 7.88
C GLN A 166 -2.38 -7.34 8.29
N THR A 167 -2.01 -6.38 7.45
CA THR A 167 -1.04 -5.37 7.83
C THR A 167 -1.77 -4.25 8.59
N GLN A 168 -1.17 -3.74 9.65
CA GLN A 168 -1.65 -2.58 10.40
C GLN A 168 -0.57 -1.51 10.42
N VAL A 169 -1.00 -0.26 10.24
CA VAL A 169 -0.18 0.93 10.39
C VAL A 169 -0.80 1.81 11.47
N LYS A 170 -0.02 2.23 12.46
CA LYS A 170 -0.49 3.00 13.63
C LYS A 170 0.40 4.21 13.90
N GLY A 171 -0.20 5.35 14.23
CA GLY A 171 0.52 6.57 14.63
C GLY A 171 -0.04 7.80 13.93
N SER A 172 0.84 8.78 13.64
CA SER A 172 0.49 9.94 12.82
C SER A 172 1.45 10.10 11.64
N GLY A 173 0.90 10.33 10.45
CA GLY A 173 1.67 10.53 9.22
C GLY A 173 0.95 9.97 7.99
N ILE A 174 1.65 10.01 6.87
CA ILE A 174 1.13 9.55 5.57
C ILE A 174 1.52 8.09 5.36
N VAL A 175 0.57 7.25 4.97
CA VAL A 175 0.82 5.91 4.40
C VAL A 175 0.35 5.89 2.94
N VAL A 176 1.11 5.18 2.10
CA VAL A 176 0.77 4.90 0.71
C VAL A 176 0.52 3.41 0.54
N LEU A 177 -0.62 3.08 -0.05
CA LEU A 177 -0.98 1.71 -0.39
C LEU A 177 -1.05 1.50 -1.91
N ASN A 178 -0.54 0.38 -2.40
CA ASN A 178 -0.81 -0.13 -3.74
C ASN A 178 -2.29 -0.54 -3.85
N SER A 179 -2.98 -0.12 -4.90
CA SER A 179 -4.39 -0.42 -5.13
C SER A 179 -4.63 -0.94 -6.55
N PRO A 180 -5.55 -1.91 -6.72
CA PRO A 180 -5.96 -2.39 -8.04
C PRO A 180 -6.84 -1.37 -8.80
N VAL A 181 -7.39 -0.36 -8.11
CA VAL A 181 -8.32 0.63 -8.67
C VAL A 181 -7.92 2.05 -8.23
N PRO A 182 -8.26 3.11 -8.99
CA PRO A 182 -8.01 4.49 -8.58
C PRO A 182 -8.84 4.88 -7.35
N THR A 183 -8.39 5.89 -6.60
CA THR A 183 -9.09 6.43 -5.41
C THR A 183 -10.55 6.78 -5.70
N ALA A 184 -10.85 7.28 -6.90
CA ALA A 184 -12.20 7.66 -7.32
C ALA A 184 -13.18 6.48 -7.47
N GLU A 185 -12.68 5.25 -7.56
CA GLU A 185 -13.49 4.02 -7.66
C GLU A 185 -13.65 3.32 -6.31
N LEU A 186 -13.13 3.89 -5.23
CA LEU A 186 -13.33 3.38 -3.88
C LEU A 186 -14.68 3.82 -3.32
N LEU A 187 -15.39 2.87 -2.74
CA LEU A 187 -16.56 3.15 -1.91
C LEU A 187 -16.13 3.24 -0.44
N MET A 188 -16.28 4.43 0.14
CA MET A 188 -15.97 4.70 1.54
C MET A 188 -17.26 4.82 2.35
N TYR A 189 -17.33 4.13 3.49
CA TYR A 189 -18.46 4.17 4.41
C TYR A 189 -17.96 4.47 5.83
N ASP A 190 -18.55 5.48 6.45
CA ASP A 190 -18.41 5.71 7.90
C ASP A 190 -19.48 4.89 8.62
N LEU A 191 -19.06 3.99 9.50
CA LEU A 191 -19.99 3.13 10.24
C LEU A 191 -20.29 3.73 11.61
N ALA A 192 -21.57 3.99 11.86
CA ALA A 192 -22.02 4.37 13.20
C ALA A 192 -21.92 3.19 14.18
N ALA A 193 -21.99 3.48 15.48
CA ALA A 193 -21.96 2.43 16.50
C ALA A 193 -23.12 1.44 16.31
N GLY A 194 -22.77 0.16 16.10
CA GLY A 194 -23.74 -0.92 15.86
C GLY A 194 -24.16 -1.08 14.39
N GLU A 195 -23.72 -0.21 13.48
CA GLU A 195 -23.94 -0.37 12.06
C GLU A 195 -23.06 -1.50 11.49
N LYS A 196 -23.62 -2.25 10.52
CA LYS A 196 -22.95 -3.39 9.89
C LYS A 196 -22.89 -3.19 8.38
N LEU A 197 -21.69 -3.27 7.84
CA LEU A 197 -21.45 -3.44 6.42
C LEU A 197 -21.04 -4.90 6.15
N SER A 198 -21.74 -5.57 5.24
CA SER A 198 -21.39 -6.92 4.80
C SER A 198 -20.80 -6.83 3.40
N VAL A 199 -19.59 -7.36 3.21
CA VAL A 199 -18.91 -7.40 1.92
C VAL A 199 -18.44 -8.82 1.61
N ASP A 200 -18.18 -9.09 0.33
CA ASP A 200 -17.44 -10.30 -0.06
C ASP A 200 -16.00 -10.20 0.46
N GLY A 201 -15.41 -11.32 0.88
CA GLY A 201 -14.27 -11.37 1.80
C GLY A 201 -13.07 -10.52 1.38
N ASN A 202 -12.78 -10.48 0.08
CA ASN A 202 -11.60 -9.81 -0.46
C ASN A 202 -11.87 -8.33 -0.85
N PHE A 203 -13.08 -7.81 -0.58
CA PHE A 203 -13.47 -6.43 -0.93
C PHE A 203 -13.32 -5.44 0.24
N ALA A 204 -12.94 -5.89 1.44
CA ALA A 204 -12.64 -5.00 2.57
C ALA A 204 -11.18 -4.49 2.52
N PHE A 205 -10.89 -3.61 1.57
CA PHE A 205 -9.51 -3.21 1.24
C PHE A 205 -8.76 -2.48 2.38
N VAL A 206 -9.42 -1.52 3.05
CA VAL A 206 -8.86 -0.74 4.17
C VAL A 206 -9.95 -0.45 5.20
N ARG A 207 -9.60 -0.48 6.49
CA ARG A 207 -10.47 -0.06 7.59
C ARG A 207 -9.70 0.59 8.73
N THR A 208 -10.39 1.40 9.53
CA THR A 208 -9.87 1.87 10.81
C THR A 208 -9.86 0.76 11.86
N ALA A 209 -9.02 0.90 12.89
CA ALA A 209 -8.90 -0.10 13.95
C ALA A 209 -10.15 -0.21 14.85
N SER A 210 -11.02 0.80 14.85
CA SER A 210 -12.30 0.78 15.58
C SER A 210 -13.34 -0.14 14.93
N VAL A 211 -13.23 -0.41 13.63
CA VAL A 211 -14.13 -1.32 12.91
C VAL A 211 -13.78 -2.77 13.22
N SER A 212 -14.75 -3.50 13.79
CA SER A 212 -14.62 -4.91 14.13
C SER A 212 -14.88 -5.81 12.92
N PHE A 213 -13.87 -6.55 12.48
CA PHE A 213 -13.95 -7.44 11.33
C PHE A 213 -14.26 -8.89 11.73
N HIS A 214 -15.21 -9.50 11.02
CA HIS A 214 -15.62 -10.89 11.19
C HIS A 214 -15.79 -11.53 9.81
N ALA A 215 -15.13 -12.66 9.58
CA ALA A 215 -15.36 -13.46 8.39
C ALA A 215 -16.32 -14.60 8.74
N GLU A 216 -17.39 -14.72 7.95
CA GLU A 216 -18.43 -15.73 8.12
C GLU A 216 -18.65 -16.46 6.78
N LYS A 217 -19.04 -17.72 6.83
CA LYS A 217 -19.48 -18.46 5.64
C LYS A 217 -20.76 -17.82 5.11
N SER A 218 -20.79 -17.49 3.83
CA SER A 218 -22.00 -16.99 3.16
C SER A 218 -23.10 -18.07 3.16
N GLY A 219 -24.04 -17.95 4.11
CA GLY A 219 -25.22 -18.80 4.22
C GLY A 219 -25.06 -20.06 5.08
N LYS A 220 -26.18 -20.49 5.70
CA LYS A 220 -26.28 -21.80 6.36
C LYS A 220 -26.09 -22.89 5.31
N SER A 221 -25.24 -23.86 5.60
CA SER A 221 -25.26 -25.15 4.90
C SER A 221 -26.67 -25.73 5.00
N LEU A 222 -27.47 -25.63 3.92
CA LEU A 222 -28.74 -26.33 3.76
C LEU A 222 -28.49 -27.78 3.33
N PHE A 223 -27.62 -28.47 4.04
CA PHE A 223 -27.53 -29.93 4.01
C PHE A 223 -27.32 -30.47 5.43
N GLN A 224 -28.31 -30.24 6.29
CA GLN A 224 -28.75 -31.32 7.16
C GLN A 224 -29.52 -32.29 6.25
N SER A 225 -28.81 -33.23 5.63
CA SER A 225 -29.49 -34.41 5.13
C SER A 225 -29.87 -35.22 6.36
N VAL A 226 -31.16 -35.24 6.65
CA VAL A 226 -31.80 -36.25 7.47
C VAL A 226 -31.46 -37.61 6.85
N THR A 227 -30.71 -38.45 7.56
CA THR A 227 -30.95 -39.89 7.81
C THR A 227 -29.86 -40.40 8.75
#